data_AF-A0A2F0AFH7-F1
#
_entry.id   AF-A0A2F0AFH7-F1
#
_cell.length_a   1.000
_cell.length_b   1.000
_cell.length_c   1.000
_cell.angle_alpha   90.00
_cell.angle_beta   90.00
_cell.angle_gamma   90.00
#
_symmetry.space_group_name_H-M   'P 1'
#
loop_
_entity.id
_entity.type
_entity.pdbx_description
1 polymer ?
#
loop_
_entity_poly.entity_id
_entity_poly.type
_entity_poly.pdbx_seq_one_letter_code
_entity_poly.pdbx_strand_id
1 'polypeptide(L)'
;TTAPRDQFIFNADIDSSLAYGVETATVFASTDNQSSWISAPAAALNTVGYENTWEGQVFTGGGNSVYSYLAGEVDSEVLGEEFGTILVTSSPHNVNGSWPVSNNLYARLATDASGDAPASQDIVEISGTYKGDIAIDADGEEYTDVERVYFSMDLAGNCCPASDGDGGFFDFGPWYLYGIGIVNPEIDDPATAGTAYAIGYGDGGFWGGDALYPGVLKISGDLATGTIDSFEFLSNNISYNTNGNTLQVTTLLEFITNDAGWGAWPNSYNGMIVNSVTVQAALDGLDVDATILDQSDPGLFICSTQFQEGNSPLILSSPNFDESSNILTVNYSDADGNLPWFKAAQICNTEENGGACFSQVDMIPSSHDYEEGVEFSTSITDAVIDEYALSGEYVAKFWFADDDIDNYPSAQIEIPISISGSNCALVGDSNGDGALNVLDVVLLVNLVLDVAQGDACSDVNGDGALNVLDVVLLVNLVLGS
;
A
#
# COMPACT_ATOMS: atom_id res chain seq x y z
N THR A 1 8.68 -0.96 2.80
CA THR A 1 8.67 -1.08 4.29
C THR A 1 9.98 -0.57 4.84
N THR A 2 10.21 -0.60 6.16
CA THR A 2 11.57 -0.59 6.73
C THR A 2 12.15 -2.00 6.73
N ALA A 3 13.46 -2.11 7.02
CA ALA A 3 14.08 -3.37 7.38
C ALA A 3 13.39 -4.07 8.58
N PRO A 4 13.54 -5.40 8.75
CA PRO A 4 13.11 -6.09 9.95
C PRO A 4 13.79 -5.51 11.20
N ARG A 5 13.00 -4.86 12.06
CA ARG A 5 13.48 -4.16 13.26
C ARG A 5 12.41 -4.17 14.37
N ASP A 6 12.79 -3.73 15.58
CA ASP A 6 11.90 -3.71 16.74
C ASP A 6 10.60 -2.91 16.49
N GLN A 7 10.74 -1.72 15.91
CA GLN A 7 9.64 -0.88 15.44
C GLN A 7 9.56 -0.98 13.91
N PHE A 8 8.83 -1.98 13.42
CA PHE A 8 8.65 -2.18 11.99
C PHE A 8 7.64 -1.15 11.45
N ILE A 9 8.06 -0.41 10.42
CA ILE A 9 7.25 0.61 9.77
C ILE A 9 6.88 0.09 8.39
N PHE A 10 5.59 0.12 8.12
CA PHE A 10 5.01 -0.28 6.85
C PHE A 10 4.54 0.97 6.12
N ASN A 11 4.86 1.03 4.83
CA ASN A 11 4.40 2.06 3.94
C ASN A 11 3.81 1.38 2.70
N ALA A 12 2.60 1.76 2.33
CA ALA A 12 1.96 1.33 1.10
C ALA A 12 1.47 2.54 0.33
N ASP A 13 1.79 2.58 -0.94
CA ASP A 13 1.18 3.53 -1.86
C ASP A 13 -0.12 2.95 -2.38
N ILE A 14 -1.15 3.79 -2.33
CA ILE A 14 -2.45 3.48 -2.90
C ILE A 14 -2.60 4.33 -4.16
N ASP A 15 -3.09 3.75 -5.24
CA ASP A 15 -3.37 4.54 -6.43
C ASP A 15 -4.31 5.71 -6.09
N SER A 16 -4.01 6.90 -6.60
CA SER A 16 -4.76 8.12 -6.29
C SER A 16 -6.26 8.03 -6.62
N SER A 17 -6.64 7.17 -7.58
CA SER A 17 -8.04 6.89 -7.92
C SER A 17 -8.75 6.08 -6.85
N LEU A 18 -8.02 5.24 -6.12
CA LEU A 18 -8.53 4.38 -5.05
C LEU A 18 -8.48 5.06 -3.69
N ALA A 19 -7.53 5.98 -3.48
CA ALA A 19 -7.26 6.62 -2.19
C ALA A 19 -8.48 7.31 -1.55
N TYR A 20 -9.42 7.82 -2.37
CA TYR A 20 -10.66 8.45 -1.87
C TYR A 20 -11.68 7.46 -1.29
N GLY A 21 -11.65 6.20 -1.72
CA GLY A 21 -12.57 5.15 -1.27
C GLY A 21 -12.06 4.36 -0.07
N VAL A 22 -10.79 4.52 0.33
CA VAL A 22 -10.22 3.79 1.46
C VAL A 22 -10.73 4.37 2.78
N GLU A 23 -11.52 3.59 3.51
CA GLU A 23 -12.09 3.97 4.80
C GLU A 23 -11.16 3.61 5.96
N THR A 24 -10.59 2.41 5.91
CA THR A 24 -9.68 1.90 6.94
C THR A 24 -8.54 1.12 6.32
N ALA A 25 -7.41 1.05 7.03
CA ALA A 25 -6.29 0.21 6.67
C ALA A 25 -5.64 -0.35 7.94
N THR A 26 -5.22 -1.60 7.91
CA THR A 26 -4.58 -2.33 8.99
C THR A 26 -3.41 -3.13 8.43
N VAL A 27 -2.23 -2.87 8.97
CA VAL A 27 -1.04 -3.67 8.67
C VAL A 27 -0.95 -4.85 9.63
N PHE A 28 -0.51 -5.98 9.10
CA PHE A 28 -0.19 -7.19 9.85
C PHE A 28 1.27 -7.55 9.63
N ALA A 29 1.98 -7.91 10.70
CA ALA A 29 3.36 -8.38 10.63
C ALA A 29 3.59 -9.62 11.50
N SER A 30 4.53 -10.47 11.09
CA SER A 30 4.96 -11.66 11.80
C SER A 30 6.47 -11.88 11.66
N THR A 31 7.17 -12.04 12.78
CA THR A 31 8.62 -12.34 12.82
C THR A 31 8.92 -13.76 13.30
N ASP A 32 7.89 -14.59 13.48
CA ASP A 32 7.97 -15.98 13.97
C ASP A 32 7.51 -17.00 12.91
N ASN A 33 7.78 -16.67 11.64
CA ASN A 33 7.39 -17.48 10.48
C ASN A 33 5.87 -17.72 10.42
N GLN A 34 5.10 -16.64 10.54
CA GLN A 34 3.63 -16.62 10.48
C GLN A 34 2.95 -17.44 11.58
N SER A 35 3.65 -17.74 12.69
CA SER A 35 3.05 -18.49 13.82
C SER A 35 2.11 -17.60 14.65
N SER A 36 2.42 -16.30 14.75
CA SER A 36 1.58 -15.27 15.33
C SER A 36 1.66 -13.98 14.52
N TRP A 37 0.61 -13.16 14.62
CA TRP A 37 0.49 -11.89 13.91
C TRP A 37 0.25 -10.75 14.89
N ILE A 38 0.93 -9.63 14.64
CA ILE A 38 0.74 -8.36 15.32
C ILE A 38 0.18 -7.39 14.29
N SER A 39 -0.82 -6.61 14.68
CA SER A 39 -1.43 -5.64 13.79
C SER A 39 -1.54 -4.26 14.40
N ALA A 40 -1.60 -3.26 13.52
CA ALA A 40 -1.85 -1.87 13.87
C ALA A 40 -2.62 -1.18 12.74
N PRO A 41 -3.45 -0.16 13.06
CA PRO A 41 -4.04 0.67 12.03
C PRO A 41 -2.95 1.40 11.25
N ALA A 42 -3.17 1.58 9.95
CA ALA A 42 -2.39 2.46 9.10
C ALA A 42 -3.18 3.75 8.82
N ALA A 43 -2.48 4.85 8.57
CA ALA A 43 -3.07 6.14 8.24
C ALA A 43 -2.33 6.81 7.08
N ALA A 44 -3.06 7.56 6.26
CA ALA A 44 -2.45 8.37 5.20
C ALA A 44 -1.51 9.43 5.79
N LEU A 45 -0.28 9.50 5.26
CA LEU A 45 0.74 10.46 5.68
C LEU A 45 0.33 11.90 5.35
N ASN A 46 -0.26 12.13 4.17
CA ASN A 46 -0.74 13.44 3.72
C ASN A 46 0.35 14.54 3.76
N THR A 47 1.60 14.16 3.55
CA THR A 47 2.74 15.08 3.44
C THR A 47 3.21 15.17 1.99
N VAL A 48 3.98 16.21 1.68
CA VAL A 48 4.49 16.42 0.32
C VAL A 48 5.38 15.26 -0.09
N GLY A 49 5.10 14.68 -1.26
CA GLY A 49 5.77 13.49 -1.78
C GLY A 49 5.31 12.18 -1.14
N TYR A 50 4.26 12.20 -0.32
CA TYR A 50 3.65 11.02 0.31
C TYR A 50 2.11 11.16 0.37
N GLU A 51 1.52 11.85 -0.59
CA GLU A 51 0.10 12.22 -0.60
C GLU A 51 -0.81 10.98 -0.66
N ASN A 52 -0.35 9.91 -1.31
CA ASN A 52 -1.08 8.66 -1.43
C ASN A 52 -0.46 7.50 -0.61
N THR A 53 0.49 7.82 0.28
CA THR A 53 1.19 6.82 1.08
C THR A 53 0.51 6.65 2.43
N TRP A 54 0.20 5.41 2.77
CA TRP A 54 -0.31 5.02 4.07
C TRP A 54 0.81 4.44 4.92
N GLU A 55 0.88 4.84 6.18
CA GLU A 55 1.87 4.35 7.12
C GLU A 55 1.21 3.64 8.30
N GLY A 56 1.72 2.45 8.63
CA GLY A 56 1.38 1.70 9.84
C GLY A 56 2.64 1.32 10.59
N GLN A 57 2.56 1.22 11.92
CA GLN A 57 3.72 0.88 12.75
C GLN A 57 3.36 -0.22 13.76
N VAL A 58 4.20 -1.26 13.81
CA VAL A 58 4.02 -2.40 14.73
C VAL A 58 5.31 -2.68 15.50
N PHE A 59 5.16 -3.02 16.78
CA PHE A 59 6.27 -3.44 17.62
C PHE A 59 6.41 -4.96 17.55
N THR A 60 7.32 -5.44 16.70
CA THR A 60 7.52 -6.87 16.46
C THR A 60 8.39 -7.54 17.53
N GLY A 61 9.08 -6.74 18.34
CA GLY A 61 10.11 -7.24 19.27
C GLY A 61 11.40 -7.68 18.57
N GLY A 62 11.57 -7.26 17.31
CA GLY A 62 12.75 -7.49 16.50
C GLY A 62 12.68 -8.80 15.73
N GLY A 63 13.79 -9.13 15.06
CA GLY A 63 13.92 -10.30 14.23
C GLY A 63 14.82 -10.02 13.03
N ASN A 64 15.27 -11.09 12.37
CA ASN A 64 16.00 -10.96 11.11
C ASN A 64 15.07 -11.10 9.91
N SER A 65 13.81 -11.46 10.10
CA SER A 65 12.86 -11.61 8.99
C SER A 65 11.46 -11.23 9.42
N VAL A 66 10.67 -10.79 8.45
CA VAL A 66 9.30 -10.36 8.66
C VAL A 66 8.43 -10.77 7.48
N TYR A 67 7.29 -11.37 7.77
CA TYR A 67 6.17 -11.45 6.84
C TYR A 67 5.22 -10.29 7.14
N SER A 68 4.69 -9.65 6.12
CA SER A 68 3.68 -8.60 6.29
C SER A 68 2.62 -8.61 5.20
N TYR A 69 1.43 -8.13 5.55
CA TYR A 69 0.35 -7.91 4.61
C TYR A 69 -0.58 -6.78 5.08
N LEU A 70 -1.43 -6.30 4.17
CA LEU A 70 -2.36 -5.20 4.39
C LEU A 70 -3.80 -5.69 4.23
N ALA A 71 -4.70 -5.14 5.05
CA ALA A 71 -6.14 -5.26 4.88
C ALA A 71 -6.79 -3.90 5.09
N GLY A 72 -7.86 -3.58 4.35
CA GLY A 72 -8.57 -2.32 4.48
C GLY A 72 -10.00 -2.39 3.98
N GLU A 73 -10.87 -1.57 4.54
CA GLU A 73 -12.23 -1.39 4.05
C GLU A 73 -12.22 -0.29 2.97
N VAL A 74 -12.82 -0.60 1.83
CA VAL A 74 -12.83 0.28 0.65
C VAL A 74 -14.24 0.36 0.09
N ASP A 75 -14.69 1.57 -0.22
CA ASP A 75 -15.91 1.79 -0.99
C ASP A 75 -15.74 1.21 -2.40
N SER A 76 -16.47 0.15 -2.73
CA SER A 76 -16.34 -0.56 -4.00
C SER A 76 -16.62 0.32 -5.23
N GLU A 77 -17.25 1.50 -5.08
CA GLU A 77 -17.42 2.46 -6.18
C GLU A 77 -16.07 2.86 -6.81
N VAL A 78 -14.98 2.93 -6.02
CA VAL A 78 -13.65 3.24 -6.58
C VAL A 78 -13.04 2.10 -7.40
N LEU A 79 -13.55 0.89 -7.21
CA LEU A 79 -13.18 -0.30 -8.00
C LEU A 79 -14.09 -0.46 -9.23
N GLY A 80 -15.03 0.46 -9.45
CA GLY A 80 -16.02 0.36 -10.53
C GLY A 80 -17.20 -0.55 -10.22
N GLU A 81 -17.38 -0.93 -8.96
CA GLU A 81 -18.41 -1.85 -8.48
C GLU A 81 -19.43 -1.13 -7.57
N GLU A 82 -20.61 -1.70 -7.37
CA GLU A 82 -21.69 -1.09 -6.54
C GLU A 82 -22.07 -1.98 -5.34
N PHE A 83 -21.09 -2.61 -4.69
CA PHE A 83 -21.28 -3.50 -3.54
C PHE A 83 -21.30 -2.78 -2.18
N GLY A 84 -21.07 -1.46 -2.16
CA GLY A 84 -20.84 -0.69 -0.94
C GLY A 84 -19.41 -0.89 -0.39
N THR A 85 -19.22 -0.77 0.91
CA THR A 85 -17.92 -0.96 1.55
C THR A 85 -17.55 -2.45 1.58
N ILE A 86 -16.44 -2.82 0.96
CA ILE A 86 -15.93 -4.19 0.94
C ILE A 86 -14.58 -4.29 1.64
N LEU A 87 -14.23 -5.48 2.12
CA LEU A 87 -12.90 -5.77 2.64
C LEU A 87 -11.96 -6.10 1.46
N VAL A 88 -10.90 -5.30 1.32
CA VAL A 88 -9.78 -5.56 0.42
C VAL A 88 -8.60 -6.02 1.25
N THR A 89 -8.13 -7.23 1.02
CA THR A 89 -7.15 -7.84 1.91
C THR A 89 -6.21 -8.78 1.18
N SER A 90 -4.95 -8.68 1.56
CA SER A 90 -3.99 -9.75 1.40
C SER A 90 -4.20 -10.83 2.49
N SER A 91 -3.39 -11.88 2.48
CA SER A 91 -3.43 -12.91 3.53
C SER A 91 -2.04 -13.33 3.99
N PRO A 92 -1.92 -14.15 5.05
CA PRO A 92 -0.79 -15.03 5.24
C PRO A 92 -0.54 -15.92 4.00
N HIS A 93 0.71 -16.34 3.81
CA HIS A 93 1.13 -17.25 2.73
C HIS A 93 1.33 -18.66 3.30
N ASN A 94 0.52 -19.63 2.88
CA ASN A 94 0.66 -21.03 3.29
C ASN A 94 1.79 -21.72 2.50
N VAL A 95 3.03 -21.27 2.72
CA VAL A 95 4.25 -21.70 2.00
C VAL A 95 4.34 -23.22 1.88
N ASN A 96 4.04 -23.94 2.97
CA ASN A 96 4.19 -25.39 3.04
C ASN A 96 2.98 -26.17 2.49
N GLY A 97 1.91 -25.49 2.07
CA GLY A 97 0.66 -26.11 1.65
C GLY A 97 0.00 -26.95 2.75
N SER A 98 0.10 -26.50 4.00
CA SER A 98 -0.42 -27.21 5.17
C SER A 98 -1.92 -27.47 5.03
N TRP A 99 -2.35 -28.67 5.40
CA TRP A 99 -3.76 -29.07 5.38
C TRP A 99 -4.06 -30.08 6.51
N PRO A 100 -5.13 -29.89 7.31
CA PRO A 100 -5.99 -28.70 7.38
C PRO A 100 -5.21 -27.45 7.78
N VAL A 101 -5.68 -26.27 7.35
CA VAL A 101 -5.00 -25.00 7.62
C VAL A 101 -5.29 -24.55 9.05
N SER A 102 -4.26 -24.06 9.73
CA SER A 102 -4.37 -23.48 11.07
C SER A 102 -4.79 -22.01 11.00
N ASN A 103 -5.54 -21.54 11.98
CA ASN A 103 -6.15 -20.20 11.96
C ASN A 103 -5.15 -19.04 11.81
N ASN A 104 -3.91 -19.20 12.27
CA ASN A 104 -2.85 -18.19 12.09
C ASN A 104 -2.43 -17.99 10.63
N LEU A 105 -2.79 -18.91 9.73
CA LEU A 105 -2.54 -18.78 8.30
C LEU A 105 -3.75 -18.28 7.53
N TYR A 106 -4.86 -17.93 8.18
CA TYR A 106 -6.01 -17.32 7.52
C TYR A 106 -6.07 -15.81 7.75
N ALA A 107 -6.44 -15.08 6.70
CA ALA A 107 -6.98 -13.73 6.84
C ALA A 107 -8.47 -13.74 6.56
N ARG A 108 -9.21 -12.91 7.29
CA ARG A 108 -10.62 -12.63 7.02
C ARG A 108 -10.73 -11.98 5.64
N LEU A 109 -11.64 -12.48 4.81
CA LEU A 109 -11.92 -11.99 3.45
C LEU A 109 -13.26 -11.26 3.37
N ALA A 110 -14.26 -11.73 4.11
CA ALA A 110 -15.57 -11.10 4.20
C ALA A 110 -16.29 -11.51 5.49
N THR A 111 -17.35 -10.78 5.83
CA THR A 111 -18.21 -11.07 6.99
C THR A 111 -19.66 -11.14 6.58
N ASP A 112 -20.48 -11.63 7.49
CA ASP A 112 -21.93 -11.65 7.31
C ASP A 112 -22.66 -11.42 8.65
N ALA A 113 -23.92 -11.03 8.55
CA ALA A 113 -24.74 -10.55 9.66
C ALA A 113 -25.36 -11.69 10.47
N SER A 114 -24.65 -12.19 11.49
CA SER A 114 -25.15 -13.32 12.30
C SER A 114 -26.61 -13.23 12.77
N GLY A 115 -27.33 -14.35 12.65
CA GLY A 115 -28.69 -14.57 13.14
C GLY A 115 -29.80 -14.23 12.14
N ASP A 116 -29.46 -13.99 10.89
CA ASP A 116 -30.37 -13.77 9.76
C ASP A 116 -30.74 -15.07 9.01
N ALA A 117 -29.94 -16.13 9.14
CA ALA A 117 -30.26 -17.48 8.69
C ALA A 117 -30.30 -18.51 9.86
N PRO A 118 -30.77 -19.76 9.61
CA PRO A 118 -30.68 -20.83 10.61
C PRO A 118 -29.23 -21.13 10.98
N ALA A 119 -28.93 -21.39 12.25
CA ALA A 119 -27.54 -21.44 12.74
C ALA A 119 -26.55 -22.29 11.93
N SER A 120 -26.96 -23.45 11.40
CA SER A 120 -26.08 -24.32 10.59
C SER A 120 -25.95 -23.90 9.12
N GLN A 121 -26.59 -22.81 8.73
CA GLN A 121 -26.57 -22.20 7.39
C GLN A 121 -26.18 -20.72 7.45
N ASP A 122 -26.24 -20.11 8.64
CA ASP A 122 -25.81 -18.75 9.02
C ASP A 122 -24.29 -18.61 8.95
N ILE A 123 -23.82 -18.03 7.86
CA ILE A 123 -22.46 -17.65 7.58
C ILE A 123 -22.10 -16.47 8.49
N VAL A 124 -20.90 -16.49 9.04
CA VAL A 124 -20.41 -15.42 9.92
C VAL A 124 -19.18 -14.76 9.30
N GLU A 125 -18.30 -15.58 8.70
CA GLU A 125 -17.03 -15.11 8.17
C GLU A 125 -16.54 -16.03 7.05
N ILE A 126 -15.92 -15.41 6.05
CA ILE A 126 -15.02 -16.09 5.12
C ILE A 126 -13.60 -15.71 5.47
N SER A 127 -12.74 -16.70 5.52
CA SER A 127 -11.31 -16.56 5.73
C SER A 127 -10.56 -17.31 4.63
N GLY A 128 -9.38 -16.84 4.22
CA GLY A 128 -8.61 -17.47 3.15
C GLY A 128 -7.10 -17.26 3.20
N THR A 129 -6.41 -18.12 2.46
CA THR A 129 -4.97 -18.12 2.23
C THR A 129 -4.65 -18.87 0.95
N TYR A 130 -3.41 -18.78 0.50
CA TYR A 130 -2.97 -19.37 -0.74
C TYR A 130 -1.60 -20.04 -0.56
N LYS A 131 -1.29 -20.94 -1.49
CA LYS A 131 0.05 -21.46 -1.75
C LYS A 131 0.43 -21.08 -3.17
N GLY A 132 1.64 -20.59 -3.34
CA GLY A 132 2.20 -20.16 -4.61
C GLY A 132 3.68 -19.83 -4.44
N ASP A 133 4.36 -19.58 -5.54
CA ASP A 133 5.77 -19.21 -5.60
C ASP A 133 5.92 -17.87 -6.32
N ILE A 134 7.00 -17.13 -6.03
CA ILE A 134 7.32 -15.89 -6.76
C ILE A 134 7.70 -16.26 -8.20
N ALA A 135 7.12 -15.54 -9.16
CA ALA A 135 7.39 -15.63 -10.59
C ALA A 135 7.60 -14.23 -11.17
N ILE A 136 8.24 -14.17 -12.33
CA ILE A 136 8.50 -12.92 -13.07
C ILE A 136 7.74 -13.00 -14.39
N ASP A 137 6.98 -11.97 -14.71
CA ASP A 137 6.22 -11.90 -15.95
C ASP A 137 7.09 -11.54 -17.17
N ALA A 138 6.46 -11.25 -18.31
CA ALA A 138 7.17 -10.92 -19.54
C ALA A 138 7.81 -9.52 -19.52
N ASP A 139 7.32 -8.62 -18.67
CA ASP A 139 7.76 -7.24 -18.53
C ASP A 139 8.82 -7.09 -17.43
N GLY A 140 9.02 -8.14 -16.62
CA GLY A 140 10.03 -8.19 -15.57
C GLY A 140 9.47 -7.94 -14.18
N GLU A 141 8.14 -7.85 -14.04
CA GLU A 141 7.48 -7.59 -12.77
C GLU A 141 7.30 -8.89 -11.98
N GLU A 142 7.55 -8.83 -10.68
CA GLU A 142 7.35 -9.96 -9.77
C GLU A 142 5.87 -10.11 -9.41
N TYR A 143 5.36 -11.33 -9.49
CA TYR A 143 4.03 -11.69 -9.04
C TYR A 143 4.05 -13.03 -8.31
N THR A 144 2.96 -13.38 -7.62
CA THR A 144 2.82 -14.72 -7.02
C THR A 144 2.07 -15.63 -7.98
N ASP A 145 2.73 -16.68 -8.48
CA ASP A 145 2.09 -17.77 -9.20
C ASP A 145 1.37 -18.70 -8.21
N VAL A 146 0.05 -18.51 -8.08
CA VAL A 146 -0.77 -19.24 -7.11
C VAL A 146 -1.10 -20.65 -7.60
N GLU A 147 -0.52 -21.65 -6.94
CA GLU A 147 -0.82 -23.07 -7.17
C GLU A 147 -2.21 -23.44 -6.63
N ARG A 148 -2.52 -22.98 -5.41
CA ARG A 148 -3.65 -23.50 -4.62
C ARG A 148 -4.23 -22.45 -3.70
N VAL A 149 -5.55 -22.42 -3.63
CA VAL A 149 -6.30 -21.57 -2.69
C VAL A 149 -6.90 -22.42 -1.58
N TYR A 150 -7.02 -21.81 -0.41
CA TYR A 150 -7.59 -22.39 0.80
C TYR A 150 -8.59 -21.40 1.37
N PHE A 151 -9.79 -21.89 1.65
CA PHE A 151 -10.83 -21.07 2.24
C PHE A 151 -11.44 -21.76 3.45
N SER A 152 -11.98 -20.94 4.33
CA SER A 152 -12.67 -21.31 5.56
C SER A 152 -13.97 -20.50 5.61
N MET A 153 -15.10 -21.19 5.64
CA MET A 153 -16.42 -20.61 5.88
C MET A 153 -16.83 -20.97 7.31
N ASP A 154 -16.94 -19.96 8.17
CA ASP A 154 -17.38 -20.13 9.54
C ASP A 154 -18.89 -19.91 9.63
N LEU A 155 -19.58 -20.85 10.28
CA LEU A 155 -21.02 -20.83 10.49
C LEU A 155 -21.34 -20.57 11.97
N ALA A 156 -22.51 -19.99 12.26
CA ALA A 156 -22.95 -19.75 13.65
C ALA A 156 -23.21 -21.06 14.43
N GLY A 157 -23.51 -22.14 13.71
CA GLY A 157 -23.80 -23.48 14.20
C GLY A 157 -22.86 -24.54 13.64
N ASN A 158 -23.17 -25.82 13.89
CA ASN A 158 -22.33 -26.91 13.40
C ASN A 158 -22.38 -26.97 11.86
N CYS A 159 -21.21 -27.01 11.24
CA CYS A 159 -21.03 -27.38 9.85
C CYS A 159 -21.11 -28.91 9.72
N CYS A 160 -21.56 -29.47 8.61
CA CYS A 160 -22.32 -28.90 7.50
C CYS A 160 -23.39 -29.96 7.22
N PRO A 161 -24.59 -29.84 7.81
CA PRO A 161 -25.61 -30.87 7.65
C PRO A 161 -25.95 -31.01 6.17
N ALA A 162 -26.03 -32.27 5.70
CA ALA A 162 -26.34 -32.59 4.32
C ALA A 162 -27.81 -32.32 3.95
N SER A 163 -28.71 -32.46 4.92
CA SER A 163 -30.15 -32.25 4.76
C SER A 163 -30.86 -32.09 6.11
N ASP A 164 -32.11 -31.64 6.06
CA ASP A 164 -33.05 -31.74 7.20
C ASP A 164 -33.65 -33.16 7.36
N GLY A 165 -33.32 -34.08 6.45
CA GLY A 165 -33.84 -35.44 6.42
C GLY A 165 -33.26 -36.35 7.52
N ASP A 166 -33.87 -37.51 7.71
CA ASP A 166 -33.44 -38.51 8.70
C ASP A 166 -32.24 -39.37 8.23
N GLY A 167 -31.59 -38.98 7.11
CA GLY A 167 -30.50 -39.75 6.48
C GLY A 167 -30.94 -41.12 5.96
N GLY A 168 -32.25 -41.35 5.82
CA GLY A 168 -32.82 -42.60 5.34
C GLY A 168 -32.68 -42.80 3.82
N PHE A 169 -32.98 -44.00 3.35
CA PHE A 169 -32.93 -44.38 1.91
C PHE A 169 -33.88 -43.54 1.01
N PHE A 170 -34.79 -42.76 1.61
CA PHE A 170 -35.76 -41.91 0.92
C PHE A 170 -35.64 -40.45 1.36
N ASP A 171 -34.42 -39.97 1.63
CA ASP A 171 -34.20 -38.56 1.88
C ASP A 171 -34.44 -37.77 0.57
N PHE A 172 -35.56 -37.07 0.52
CA PHE A 172 -36.00 -36.24 -0.61
C PHE A 172 -35.67 -34.76 -0.41
N GLY A 173 -34.75 -34.46 0.52
CA GLY A 173 -34.38 -33.12 0.90
C GLY A 173 -35.33 -32.50 1.94
N PRO A 174 -35.17 -31.20 2.23
CA PRO A 174 -34.25 -30.28 1.56
C PRO A 174 -32.78 -30.62 1.84
N TRP A 175 -31.95 -30.49 0.81
CA TRP A 175 -30.50 -30.65 0.88
C TRP A 175 -29.80 -29.30 0.97
N TYR A 176 -28.65 -29.27 1.63
CA TYR A 176 -27.87 -28.05 1.79
C TYR A 176 -26.58 -28.10 0.98
N LEU A 177 -26.30 -27.00 0.30
CA LEU A 177 -25.07 -26.74 -0.43
C LEU A 177 -24.38 -25.53 0.18
N TYR A 178 -23.09 -25.64 0.40
CA TYR A 178 -22.25 -24.58 0.92
C TYR A 178 -21.22 -24.27 -0.15
N GLY A 179 -21.20 -23.03 -0.64
CA GLY A 179 -20.36 -22.63 -1.75
C GLY A 179 -19.56 -21.38 -1.43
N ILE A 180 -18.31 -21.36 -1.86
CA ILE A 180 -17.49 -20.14 -1.88
C ILE A 180 -17.42 -19.70 -3.33
N GLY A 181 -18.14 -18.63 -3.66
CA GLY A 181 -18.15 -18.01 -4.96
C GLY A 181 -16.85 -17.24 -5.19
N ILE A 182 -16.35 -17.31 -6.41
CA ILE A 182 -15.08 -16.72 -6.85
C ILE A 182 -15.32 -16.11 -8.22
N VAL A 183 -14.99 -14.83 -8.37
CA VAL A 183 -15.05 -14.12 -9.65
C VAL A 183 -13.74 -13.39 -9.91
N ASN A 184 -13.38 -13.30 -11.19
CA ASN A 184 -12.28 -12.45 -11.60
C ASN A 184 -12.75 -10.99 -11.54
N PRO A 185 -12.10 -10.10 -10.78
CA PRO A 185 -12.45 -8.67 -10.75
C PRO A 185 -12.22 -7.97 -12.09
N GLU A 186 -11.45 -8.57 -13.00
CA GLU A 186 -11.10 -7.99 -14.29
C GLU A 186 -11.59 -8.90 -15.42
N ILE A 187 -12.83 -8.66 -15.88
CA ILE A 187 -13.41 -9.35 -17.05
C ILE A 187 -13.73 -8.34 -18.14
N ASP A 188 -12.87 -8.30 -19.15
CA ASP A 188 -13.02 -7.40 -20.30
C ASP A 188 -13.88 -7.97 -21.43
N ASP A 189 -14.16 -9.28 -21.44
CA ASP A 189 -14.99 -9.92 -22.48
C ASP A 189 -16.47 -9.96 -22.04
N PRO A 190 -17.37 -9.20 -22.71
CA PRO A 190 -18.80 -9.22 -22.40
C PRO A 190 -19.44 -10.61 -22.57
N ALA A 191 -18.82 -11.53 -23.32
CA ALA A 191 -19.30 -12.89 -23.47
C ALA A 191 -19.06 -13.76 -22.23
N THR A 192 -18.10 -13.39 -21.38
CA THR A 192 -17.75 -14.14 -20.16
C THR A 192 -18.04 -13.35 -18.88
N ALA A 193 -18.47 -12.09 -18.98
CA ALA A 193 -18.85 -11.22 -17.85
C ALA A 193 -19.94 -11.79 -16.91
N GLY A 194 -20.68 -12.82 -17.35
CA GLY A 194 -21.65 -13.55 -16.51
C GLY A 194 -21.12 -14.83 -15.87
N THR A 195 -19.79 -15.06 -15.89
CA THR A 195 -19.17 -16.29 -15.40
C THR A 195 -18.68 -16.12 -13.97
N ALA A 196 -19.19 -16.95 -13.06
CA ALA A 196 -18.65 -17.12 -11.73
C ALA A 196 -18.16 -18.54 -11.54
N TYR A 197 -17.30 -18.73 -10.55
CA TYR A 197 -16.80 -20.03 -10.14
C TYR A 197 -17.19 -20.27 -8.69
N ALA A 198 -17.26 -21.52 -8.27
CA ALA A 198 -17.49 -21.83 -6.88
C ALA A 198 -16.73 -23.08 -6.46
N ILE A 199 -16.24 -23.08 -5.23
CA ILE A 199 -15.83 -24.30 -4.55
C ILE A 199 -17.01 -24.74 -3.68
N GLY A 200 -17.75 -25.71 -4.19
CA GLY A 200 -18.97 -26.21 -3.58
C GLY A 200 -18.73 -27.46 -2.72
N TYR A 201 -19.41 -27.52 -1.58
CA TYR A 201 -19.58 -28.71 -0.77
C TYR A 201 -21.06 -29.06 -0.67
N GLY A 202 -21.39 -30.30 -1.02
CA GLY A 202 -22.71 -30.91 -0.87
C GLY A 202 -22.55 -32.41 -0.68
N ASP A 203 -23.23 -32.98 0.31
CA ASP A 203 -23.13 -34.42 0.67
C ASP A 203 -24.51 -35.07 0.83
N GLY A 204 -25.51 -34.53 0.13
CA GLY A 204 -26.87 -35.05 0.11
C GLY A 204 -27.62 -34.53 -1.10
N GLY A 205 -28.16 -35.45 -1.91
CA GLY A 205 -29.16 -35.10 -2.92
C GLY A 205 -28.78 -35.32 -4.38
N PHE A 206 -29.81 -35.30 -5.22
CA PHE A 206 -29.73 -35.31 -6.67
C PHE A 206 -30.33 -34.00 -7.19
N TRP A 207 -29.54 -33.22 -7.93
CA TRP A 207 -30.01 -32.03 -8.64
C TRP A 207 -30.12 -32.35 -10.14
N GLY A 208 -31.32 -32.24 -10.72
CA GLY A 208 -31.50 -32.42 -12.18
C GLY A 208 -31.12 -33.80 -12.74
N GLY A 209 -30.96 -34.82 -11.88
CA GLY A 209 -30.52 -36.17 -12.27
C GLY A 209 -29.04 -36.48 -11.96
N ASP A 210 -28.26 -35.47 -11.58
CA ASP A 210 -26.86 -35.63 -11.15
C ASP A 210 -26.76 -35.51 -9.63
N ALA A 211 -25.93 -36.36 -9.01
CA ALA A 211 -25.70 -36.28 -7.57
C ALA A 211 -24.85 -35.05 -7.24
N LEU A 212 -25.24 -34.31 -6.21
CA LEU A 212 -24.50 -33.17 -5.70
C LEU A 212 -23.27 -33.68 -4.98
N TYR A 213 -22.09 -33.40 -5.54
CA TYR A 213 -20.81 -33.78 -4.96
C TYR A 213 -19.95 -32.54 -4.70
N PRO A 214 -19.04 -32.61 -3.71
CA PRO A 214 -18.08 -31.55 -3.52
C PRO A 214 -17.17 -31.39 -4.75
N GLY A 215 -16.96 -30.16 -5.20
CA GLY A 215 -16.19 -29.89 -6.41
C GLY A 215 -16.01 -28.41 -6.71
N VAL A 216 -15.29 -28.15 -7.81
CA VAL A 216 -15.15 -26.84 -8.44
C VAL A 216 -16.19 -26.73 -9.53
N LEU A 217 -17.05 -25.73 -9.42
CA LEU A 217 -18.12 -25.45 -10.34
C LEU A 217 -17.84 -24.17 -11.12
N LYS A 218 -18.26 -24.14 -12.38
CA LYS A 218 -18.51 -22.92 -13.12
C LYS A 218 -20.01 -22.67 -13.11
N ILE A 219 -20.38 -21.43 -12.85
CA ILE A 219 -21.74 -20.94 -12.79
C ILE A 219 -21.87 -19.91 -13.89
N SER A 220 -22.88 -20.07 -14.75
CA SER A 220 -23.20 -19.10 -15.79
C SER A 220 -24.57 -18.53 -15.53
N GLY A 221 -24.70 -17.21 -15.66
CA GLY A 221 -25.94 -16.51 -15.48
C GLY A 221 -25.75 -15.01 -15.49
N ASP A 222 -26.60 -14.31 -14.76
CA ASP A 222 -26.52 -12.87 -14.57
C ASP A 222 -26.04 -12.57 -13.14
N LEU A 223 -24.77 -12.19 -13.02
CA LEU A 223 -24.13 -11.88 -11.74
C LEU A 223 -24.76 -10.64 -11.07
N ALA A 224 -25.30 -9.69 -11.83
CA ALA A 224 -25.91 -8.48 -11.30
C ALA A 224 -27.27 -8.77 -10.66
N THR A 225 -28.03 -9.72 -11.20
CA THR A 225 -29.33 -10.12 -10.63
C THR A 225 -29.25 -11.36 -9.74
N GLY A 226 -28.09 -12.03 -9.71
CA GLY A 226 -27.90 -13.32 -9.02
C GLY A 226 -28.65 -14.48 -9.69
N THR A 227 -29.11 -14.30 -10.94
CA THR A 227 -29.86 -15.35 -11.65
C THR A 227 -28.89 -16.41 -12.16
N ILE A 228 -29.08 -17.66 -11.76
CA ILE A 228 -28.30 -18.81 -12.24
C ILE A 228 -29.00 -19.43 -13.46
N ASP A 229 -28.35 -19.41 -14.62
CA ASP A 229 -28.85 -20.08 -15.82
C ASP A 229 -28.41 -21.55 -15.88
N SER A 230 -27.15 -21.83 -15.54
CA SER A 230 -26.59 -23.18 -15.55
C SER A 230 -25.33 -23.31 -14.68
N PHE A 231 -24.97 -24.54 -14.35
CA PHE A 231 -23.69 -24.87 -13.72
C PHE A 231 -23.02 -26.08 -14.39
N GLU A 232 -21.70 -26.15 -14.32
CA GLU A 232 -20.91 -27.30 -14.74
C GLU A 232 -19.79 -27.61 -13.73
N PHE A 233 -19.45 -28.89 -13.57
CA PHE A 233 -18.31 -29.31 -12.76
C PHE A 233 -17.03 -29.25 -13.59
N LEU A 234 -16.08 -28.42 -13.16
CA LEU A 234 -14.75 -28.35 -13.75
C LEU A 234 -13.82 -29.42 -13.16
N SER A 235 -13.97 -29.70 -11.87
CA SER A 235 -13.14 -30.67 -11.17
C SER A 235 -13.83 -31.16 -9.90
N ASN A 236 -13.68 -32.45 -9.59
CA ASN A 236 -14.07 -33.00 -8.28
C ASN A 236 -12.85 -33.14 -7.35
N ASN A 237 -11.70 -32.62 -7.75
CA ASN A 237 -10.47 -32.68 -6.99
C ASN A 237 -10.39 -31.50 -6.01
N ILE A 238 -11.14 -31.62 -4.92
CA ILE A 238 -11.06 -30.72 -3.78
C ILE A 238 -10.75 -31.53 -2.52
N SER A 239 -10.16 -30.87 -1.53
CA SER A 239 -10.11 -31.39 -0.15
C SER A 239 -10.96 -30.51 0.74
N TYR A 240 -11.67 -31.12 1.68
CA TYR A 240 -12.56 -30.40 2.58
C TYR A 240 -12.49 -30.97 4.01
N ASN A 241 -12.88 -30.14 4.98
CA ASN A 241 -12.97 -30.49 6.40
C ASN A 241 -14.16 -29.74 7.01
N THR A 242 -15.10 -30.49 7.59
CA THR A 242 -16.36 -29.98 8.15
C THR A 242 -16.40 -30.09 9.67
N ASN A 243 -15.24 -30.13 10.33
CA ASN A 243 -15.18 -30.33 11.77
C ASN A 243 -15.62 -29.07 12.53
N GLY A 244 -16.62 -29.23 13.39
CA GLY A 244 -17.11 -28.14 14.25
C GLY A 244 -18.06 -27.22 13.48
N ASN A 245 -17.79 -25.92 13.54
CA ASN A 245 -18.63 -24.89 12.93
C ASN A 245 -18.08 -24.38 11.59
N THR A 246 -17.04 -25.01 11.08
CA THR A 246 -16.25 -24.48 9.97
C THR A 246 -16.21 -25.46 8.81
N LEU A 247 -16.47 -24.97 7.61
CA LEU A 247 -16.15 -25.64 6.36
C LEU A 247 -14.82 -25.10 5.83
N GLN A 248 -13.76 -25.91 5.91
CA GLN A 248 -12.52 -25.62 5.20
C GLN A 248 -12.54 -26.34 3.85
N VAL A 249 -12.16 -25.65 2.78
CA VAL A 249 -12.03 -26.22 1.43
C VAL A 249 -10.74 -25.77 0.78
N THR A 250 -10.18 -26.61 -0.11
CA THR A 250 -9.02 -26.25 -0.92
C THR A 250 -9.04 -26.94 -2.27
N THR A 251 -8.53 -26.24 -3.28
CA THR A 251 -8.40 -26.76 -4.65
C THR A 251 -7.26 -26.08 -5.40
N LEU A 252 -6.75 -26.74 -6.45
CA LEU A 252 -5.78 -26.12 -7.35
C LEU A 252 -6.45 -24.96 -8.09
N LEU A 253 -5.82 -23.79 -8.09
CA LEU A 253 -6.39 -22.59 -8.71
C LEU A 253 -6.52 -22.76 -10.23
N GLU A 254 -5.65 -23.58 -10.83
CA GLU A 254 -5.64 -23.89 -12.26
C GLU A 254 -6.95 -24.49 -12.78
N PHE A 255 -7.78 -25.12 -11.91
CA PHE A 255 -9.10 -25.61 -12.33
C PHE A 255 -10.07 -24.49 -12.65
N ILE A 256 -9.84 -23.29 -12.11
CA ILE A 256 -10.63 -22.09 -12.35
C ILE A 256 -9.94 -21.24 -13.43
N THR A 257 -8.66 -20.91 -13.23
CA THR A 257 -7.97 -19.92 -14.08
C THR A 257 -7.63 -20.41 -15.49
N ASN A 258 -7.59 -21.73 -15.73
CA ASN A 258 -7.42 -22.27 -17.08
C ASN A 258 -8.75 -22.38 -17.85
N ASP A 259 -9.91 -22.16 -17.21
CA ASP A 259 -11.17 -22.13 -17.93
C ASP A 259 -11.27 -20.86 -18.76
N ALA A 260 -11.77 -20.99 -20.00
CA ALA A 260 -11.85 -19.87 -20.94
C ALA A 260 -12.77 -18.74 -20.46
N GLY A 261 -13.64 -19.00 -19.49
CA GLY A 261 -14.51 -17.98 -18.88
C GLY A 261 -13.82 -17.08 -17.85
N TRP A 262 -12.65 -17.46 -17.33
CA TRP A 262 -11.99 -16.73 -16.24
C TRP A 262 -11.39 -15.42 -16.74
N GLY A 263 -10.75 -15.44 -17.91
CA GLY A 263 -9.98 -14.31 -18.43
C GLY A 263 -8.47 -14.46 -18.16
N ALA A 264 -7.77 -13.33 -18.09
CA ALA A 264 -6.33 -13.33 -17.84
C ALA A 264 -6.01 -13.78 -16.40
N TRP A 265 -4.97 -14.61 -16.27
CA TRP A 265 -4.35 -14.93 -14.98
C TRP A 265 -2.82 -14.96 -15.13
N PRO A 266 -2.06 -14.34 -14.22
CA PRO A 266 -2.53 -13.42 -13.18
C PRO A 266 -3.27 -12.21 -13.79
N ASN A 267 -4.24 -11.67 -13.06
CA ASN A 267 -4.90 -10.39 -13.38
C ASN A 267 -4.15 -9.22 -12.72
N SER A 268 -4.57 -7.98 -12.96
CA SER A 268 -3.88 -6.78 -12.43
C SER A 268 -3.82 -6.73 -10.89
N TYR A 269 -4.71 -7.45 -10.20
CA TYR A 269 -4.78 -7.49 -8.74
C TYR A 269 -4.00 -8.68 -8.14
N ASN A 270 -3.55 -9.63 -8.97
CA ASN A 270 -3.12 -10.95 -8.55
C ASN A 270 -4.08 -11.57 -7.49
N GLY A 271 -5.39 -11.42 -7.73
CA GLY A 271 -6.42 -11.61 -6.73
C GLY A 271 -7.79 -11.95 -7.31
N MET A 272 -8.78 -12.14 -6.45
CA MET A 272 -10.14 -12.54 -6.81
C MET A 272 -11.17 -11.97 -5.84
N ILE A 273 -12.38 -11.68 -6.32
CA ILE A 273 -13.50 -11.37 -5.43
C ILE A 273 -14.09 -12.69 -4.96
N VAL A 274 -14.35 -12.77 -3.65
CA VAL A 274 -14.93 -13.95 -3.01
C VAL A 274 -16.19 -13.60 -2.26
N ASN A 275 -17.15 -14.51 -2.24
CA ASN A 275 -18.30 -14.49 -1.34
C ASN A 275 -18.66 -15.92 -0.93
N SER A 276 -19.56 -16.08 0.03
CA SER A 276 -20.04 -17.38 0.47
C SER A 276 -21.55 -17.42 0.39
N VAL A 277 -22.08 -18.57 0.02
CA VAL A 277 -23.51 -18.77 -0.16
C VAL A 277 -23.89 -20.13 0.42
N THR A 278 -24.97 -20.14 1.18
CA THR A 278 -25.65 -21.37 1.58
C THR A 278 -26.96 -21.51 0.81
N VAL A 279 -27.11 -22.62 0.09
CA VAL A 279 -28.29 -22.89 -0.74
C VAL A 279 -29.04 -24.10 -0.19
N GLN A 280 -30.37 -23.98 -0.15
CA GLN A 280 -31.27 -25.09 0.07
C GLN A 280 -31.83 -25.58 -1.26
N ALA A 281 -31.70 -26.88 -1.52
CA ALA A 281 -32.26 -27.55 -2.68
C ALA A 281 -33.39 -28.49 -2.26
N ALA A 282 -34.56 -28.37 -2.86
CA ALA A 282 -35.70 -29.26 -2.61
C ALA A 282 -36.36 -29.72 -3.91
N LEU A 283 -37.09 -30.84 -3.87
CA LEU A 283 -37.87 -31.29 -5.01
C LEU A 283 -39.19 -30.50 -5.11
N ASP A 284 -39.45 -29.84 -6.24
CA ASP A 284 -40.75 -29.29 -6.61
C ASP A 284 -41.37 -30.11 -7.75
N GLY A 285 -42.16 -31.12 -7.38
CA GLY A 285 -42.77 -32.05 -8.33
C GLY A 285 -41.75 -32.99 -8.99
N LEU A 286 -41.41 -32.73 -10.26
CA LEU A 286 -40.36 -33.44 -11.00
C LEU A 286 -39.10 -32.59 -11.22
N ASP A 287 -39.16 -31.32 -10.85
CA ASP A 287 -38.07 -30.36 -10.97
C ASP A 287 -37.41 -30.15 -9.60
N VAL A 288 -36.25 -29.47 -9.60
CA VAL A 288 -35.52 -29.11 -8.38
C VAL A 288 -35.60 -27.60 -8.21
N ASP A 289 -35.97 -27.17 -7.00
CA ASP A 289 -36.06 -25.77 -6.60
C ASP A 289 -34.88 -25.43 -5.67
N ALA A 290 -34.17 -24.34 -5.95
CA ALA A 290 -33.06 -23.83 -5.13
C ALA A 290 -33.47 -22.50 -4.54
N THR A 291 -33.17 -22.33 -3.26
CA THR A 291 -33.31 -21.06 -2.57
C THR A 291 -32.01 -20.75 -1.86
N ILE A 292 -31.47 -19.56 -2.09
CA ILE A 292 -30.38 -19.01 -1.28
C ILE A 292 -30.95 -18.78 0.12
N LEU A 293 -30.39 -19.47 1.11
CA LEU A 293 -30.74 -19.27 2.51
C LEU A 293 -29.92 -18.17 3.14
N ASP A 294 -28.66 -18.06 2.72
CA ASP A 294 -27.74 -17.13 3.30
C ASP A 294 -26.60 -16.78 2.35
N GLN A 295 -26.05 -15.57 2.51
CA GLN A 295 -24.98 -15.05 1.66
C GLN A 295 -24.19 -13.95 2.37
N SER A 296 -22.87 -14.11 2.39
CA SER A 296 -21.97 -13.07 2.91
C SER A 296 -21.84 -11.88 1.97
N ASP A 297 -21.32 -10.79 2.53
CA ASP A 297 -20.76 -9.70 1.75
C ASP A 297 -19.61 -10.20 0.85
N PRO A 298 -19.36 -9.56 -0.32
CA PRO A 298 -18.18 -9.84 -1.12
C PRO A 298 -16.93 -9.18 -0.53
N GLY A 299 -15.77 -9.79 -0.77
CA GLY A 299 -14.47 -9.21 -0.44
C GLY A 299 -13.44 -9.45 -1.55
N LEU A 300 -12.50 -8.53 -1.71
CA LEU A 300 -11.40 -8.66 -2.66
C LEU A 300 -10.19 -9.30 -1.96
N PHE A 301 -9.89 -10.54 -2.36
CA PHE A 301 -8.77 -11.30 -1.86
C PHE A 301 -7.55 -11.20 -2.78
N ILE A 302 -6.47 -10.61 -2.29
CA ILE A 302 -5.20 -10.45 -3.00
C ILE A 302 -4.22 -11.54 -2.53
N CYS A 303 -3.69 -12.33 -3.46
CA CYS A 303 -2.74 -13.40 -3.14
C CYS A 303 -1.30 -12.86 -3.08
N SER A 304 -1.05 -11.93 -2.17
CA SER A 304 0.26 -11.30 -1.98
C SER A 304 0.60 -11.15 -0.50
N THR A 305 1.76 -11.65 -0.09
CA THR A 305 2.35 -11.48 1.23
C THR A 305 3.78 -11.01 1.02
N GLN A 306 4.15 -9.92 1.67
CA GLN A 306 5.50 -9.40 1.61
C GLN A 306 6.40 -10.17 2.58
N PHE A 307 7.61 -10.51 2.16
CA PHE A 307 8.61 -11.16 3.00
C PHE A 307 9.97 -10.52 2.81
N GLN A 308 10.63 -10.18 3.91
CA GLN A 308 12.01 -9.69 3.90
C GLN A 308 12.82 -10.46 4.94
N GLU A 309 14.07 -10.77 4.59
CA GLU A 309 15.07 -11.35 5.50
C GLU A 309 16.39 -10.59 5.41
N GLY A 310 16.89 -10.15 6.55
CA GLY A 310 18.06 -9.29 6.66
C GLY A 310 17.75 -7.85 6.26
N ASN A 311 18.83 -7.08 6.10
CA ASN A 311 18.79 -5.74 5.53
C ASN A 311 20.00 -5.53 4.62
N SER A 312 19.75 -5.20 3.37
CA SER A 312 20.77 -4.69 2.46
C SER A 312 21.08 -3.22 2.81
N PRO A 313 22.35 -2.81 2.92
CA PRO A 313 22.66 -1.43 3.28
C PRO A 313 22.19 -0.43 2.22
N LEU A 314 21.50 0.63 2.65
CA LEU A 314 21.15 1.76 1.79
C LEU A 314 22.37 2.42 1.14
N ILE A 315 22.18 3.01 -0.03
CA ILE A 315 23.22 3.71 -0.79
C ILE A 315 22.77 5.15 -1.08
N LEU A 316 23.60 6.12 -0.66
CA LEU A 316 23.48 7.52 -1.10
C LEU A 316 24.52 7.83 -2.18
N SER A 317 24.13 8.58 -3.21
CA SER A 317 25.02 8.97 -4.30
C SER A 317 24.65 10.33 -4.92
N SER A 318 25.55 10.87 -5.75
CA SER A 318 25.34 12.10 -6.52
C SER A 318 24.77 13.29 -5.73
N PRO A 319 25.32 13.63 -4.54
CA PRO A 319 24.83 14.76 -3.77
C PRO A 319 25.09 16.07 -4.52
N ASN A 320 24.14 16.99 -4.48
CA ASN A 320 24.24 18.27 -5.17
C ASN A 320 23.62 19.40 -4.35
N PHE A 321 24.10 20.62 -4.59
CA PHE A 321 23.52 21.85 -4.07
C PHE A 321 23.42 22.87 -5.20
N ASP A 322 22.21 23.34 -5.49
CA ASP A 322 21.98 24.45 -6.41
C ASP A 322 22.00 25.78 -5.65
N GLU A 323 23.07 26.54 -5.81
CA GLU A 323 23.27 27.85 -5.17
C GLU A 323 22.21 28.89 -5.59
N SER A 324 21.59 28.75 -6.77
CA SER A 324 20.61 29.72 -7.26
C SER A 324 19.23 29.56 -6.62
N SER A 325 18.87 28.33 -6.26
CA SER A 325 17.58 27.98 -5.67
C SER A 325 17.68 27.51 -4.22
N ASN A 326 18.89 27.39 -3.67
CA ASN A 326 19.17 26.80 -2.36
C ASN A 326 18.57 25.39 -2.19
N ILE A 327 18.58 24.58 -3.25
CA ILE A 327 18.05 23.21 -3.22
C ILE A 327 19.18 22.21 -3.05
N LEU A 328 19.02 21.32 -2.07
CA LEU A 328 19.87 20.16 -1.84
C LEU A 328 19.22 18.93 -2.49
N THR A 329 20.00 18.14 -3.23
CA THR A 329 19.55 16.84 -3.73
C THR A 329 20.55 15.73 -3.43
N VAL A 330 20.05 14.50 -3.30
CA VAL A 330 20.85 13.28 -3.17
C VAL A 330 20.06 12.10 -3.73
N ASN A 331 20.74 11.18 -4.41
CA ASN A 331 20.12 9.94 -4.86
C ASN A 331 20.18 8.89 -3.75
N TYR A 332 19.06 8.23 -3.49
CA TYR A 332 18.91 7.13 -2.57
C TYR A 332 18.53 5.86 -3.34
N SER A 333 19.16 4.73 -3.04
CA SER A 333 18.73 3.43 -3.52
C SER A 333 18.88 2.37 -2.43
N ASP A 334 17.96 1.42 -2.40
CA ASP A 334 17.95 0.32 -1.45
C ASP A 334 17.58 -0.99 -2.15
N ALA A 335 18.41 -2.02 -1.98
CA ALA A 335 18.24 -3.27 -2.72
C ALA A 335 17.06 -4.13 -2.22
N ASP A 336 16.51 -3.83 -1.04
CA ASP A 336 15.31 -4.47 -0.51
C ASP A 336 14.06 -3.59 -0.72
N GLY A 337 14.18 -2.47 -1.45
CA GLY A 337 13.08 -1.54 -1.69
C GLY A 337 12.61 -0.78 -0.44
N ASN A 338 13.45 -0.67 0.59
CA ASN A 338 13.04 -0.05 1.85
C ASN A 338 12.90 1.47 1.71
N LEU A 339 11.83 2.02 2.29
CA LEU A 339 11.69 3.47 2.50
C LEU A 339 12.52 3.87 3.73
N PRO A 340 13.40 4.89 3.63
CA PRO A 340 14.12 5.38 4.78
C PRO A 340 13.13 6.12 5.72
N TRP A 341 12.97 5.59 6.93
CA TRP A 341 12.13 6.19 7.97
C TRP A 341 12.77 7.46 8.53
N PHE A 342 14.11 7.55 8.49
CA PHE A 342 14.86 8.78 8.74
C PHE A 342 15.52 9.23 7.45
N LYS A 343 15.31 10.49 7.06
CA LYS A 343 15.78 11.04 5.78
C LYS A 343 15.89 12.56 5.85
N ALA A 344 17.07 13.03 6.23
CA ALA A 344 17.28 14.45 6.45
C ALA A 344 18.64 14.93 5.92
N ALA A 345 18.68 16.21 5.54
CA ALA A 345 19.92 16.94 5.35
C ALA A 345 20.15 17.85 6.57
N GLN A 346 21.32 17.73 7.19
CA GLN A 346 21.74 18.57 8.29
C GLN A 346 22.66 19.68 7.77
N ILE A 347 22.40 20.92 8.20
CA ILE A 347 23.24 22.07 7.88
C ILE A 347 24.19 22.30 9.04
N CYS A 348 25.48 22.29 8.74
CA CYS A 348 26.55 22.35 9.71
C CYS A 348 27.55 23.43 9.37
N ASN A 349 28.19 23.99 10.40
CA ASN A 349 29.35 24.84 10.22
C ASN A 349 30.50 24.04 9.59
N THR A 350 31.39 24.73 8.88
CA THR A 350 32.66 24.12 8.43
C THR A 350 33.49 23.63 9.62
N GLU A 351 34.43 22.72 9.38
CA GLU A 351 35.32 22.23 10.44
C GLU A 351 36.09 23.36 11.13
N GLU A 352 36.49 24.39 10.38
CA GLU A 352 37.16 25.59 10.90
C GLU A 352 36.29 26.36 11.89
N ASN A 353 34.97 26.32 11.70
CA ASN A 353 33.96 26.96 12.53
C ASN A 353 33.33 25.99 13.55
N GLY A 354 34.03 24.89 13.87
CA GLY A 354 33.64 23.95 14.93
C GLY A 354 32.76 22.79 14.49
N GLY A 355 32.38 22.70 13.21
CA GLY A 355 31.74 21.51 12.62
C GLY A 355 30.33 21.16 13.13
N ALA A 356 29.76 21.99 14.01
CA ALA A 356 28.48 21.70 14.65
C ALA A 356 27.31 21.90 13.68
N CYS A 357 26.38 20.94 13.67
CA CYS A 357 25.12 21.03 12.95
C CYS A 357 24.09 21.78 13.79
N PHE A 358 23.36 22.71 13.16
CA PHE A 358 22.43 23.61 13.85
C PHE A 358 21.02 23.59 13.25
N SER A 359 20.85 23.05 12.03
CA SER A 359 19.56 22.87 11.39
C SER A 359 19.49 21.48 10.75
N GLN A 360 18.27 20.93 10.70
CA GLN A 360 17.95 19.67 10.03
C GLN A 360 16.68 19.90 9.22
N VAL A 361 16.73 19.54 7.94
CA VAL A 361 15.61 19.64 7.01
C VAL A 361 15.29 18.25 6.47
N ASP A 362 14.01 17.88 6.52
CA ASP A 362 13.54 16.62 5.95
C ASP A 362 13.63 16.67 4.43
N MET A 363 13.90 15.51 3.82
CA MET A 363 14.00 15.38 2.37
C MET A 363 12.77 14.67 1.78
N ILE A 364 12.41 15.08 0.57
CA ILE A 364 11.21 14.63 -0.14
C ILE A 364 11.65 13.81 -1.37
N PRO A 365 11.13 12.59 -1.56
CA PRO A 365 11.45 11.77 -2.74
C PRO A 365 10.77 12.30 -4.01
N SER A 366 11.31 11.93 -5.17
CA SER A 366 10.71 12.20 -6.49
C SER A 366 9.79 11.07 -7.00
N SER A 367 10.03 9.83 -6.57
CA SER A 367 9.17 8.65 -6.75
C SER A 367 9.38 7.67 -5.59
N HIS A 368 8.69 6.53 -5.57
CA HIS A 368 8.82 5.52 -4.51
C HIS A 368 9.53 4.23 -4.96
N ASP A 369 10.23 4.28 -6.09
CA ASP A 369 10.93 3.14 -6.70
C ASP A 369 12.35 2.99 -6.13
N TYR A 370 12.44 2.65 -4.85
CA TYR A 370 13.69 2.68 -4.10
C TYR A 370 14.75 1.68 -4.58
N GLU A 371 14.35 0.59 -5.26
CA GLU A 371 15.27 -0.40 -5.83
C GLU A 371 16.08 0.15 -7.00
N GLU A 372 15.43 0.94 -7.88
CA GLU A 372 16.08 1.55 -9.05
C GLU A 372 16.83 2.84 -8.70
N GLY A 373 16.42 3.48 -7.62
CA GLY A 373 17.01 4.69 -7.07
C GLY A 373 16.19 5.94 -7.33
N VAL A 374 16.06 6.77 -6.30
CA VAL A 374 15.19 7.94 -6.25
C VAL A 374 16.01 9.16 -5.87
N GLU A 375 15.78 10.30 -6.54
CA GLU A 375 16.33 11.58 -6.08
C GLU A 375 15.46 12.12 -4.93
N PHE A 376 16.10 12.34 -3.78
CA PHE A 376 15.55 13.10 -2.67
C PHE A 376 15.98 14.55 -2.76
N SER A 377 15.07 15.47 -2.49
CA SER A 377 15.33 16.91 -2.53
C SER A 377 14.77 17.66 -1.33
N THR A 378 15.39 18.80 -1.00
CA THR A 378 14.87 19.74 0.00
C THR A 378 15.41 21.14 -0.27
N SER A 379 14.67 22.17 0.14
CA SER A 379 15.09 23.57 0.01
C SER A 379 15.52 24.14 1.35
N ILE A 380 16.67 24.83 1.38
CA ILE A 380 17.03 25.68 2.51
C ILE A 380 16.21 26.97 2.37
N THR A 381 15.09 27.03 3.08
CA THR A 381 14.13 28.13 2.96
C THR A 381 14.67 29.44 3.54
N ASP A 382 14.17 30.58 3.07
CA ASP A 382 14.48 31.90 3.62
C ASP A 382 14.27 31.97 5.14
N ALA A 383 13.27 31.25 5.66
CA ALA A 383 13.03 31.17 7.11
C ALA A 383 14.23 30.55 7.86
N VAL A 384 14.84 29.49 7.32
CA VAL A 384 16.04 28.86 7.90
C VAL A 384 17.25 29.78 7.74
N ILE A 385 17.37 30.45 6.60
CA ILE A 385 18.45 31.42 6.34
C ILE A 385 18.39 32.57 7.34
N ASP A 386 17.21 33.15 7.54
CA ASP A 386 17.00 34.29 8.44
C ASP A 386 17.15 33.90 9.92
N GLU A 387 16.63 32.73 10.31
CA GLU A 387 16.71 32.26 11.71
C GLU A 387 18.15 32.08 12.18
N TYR A 388 19.01 31.54 11.32
CA TYR A 388 20.42 31.27 11.64
C TYR A 388 21.39 32.27 11.04
N ALA A 389 20.89 33.33 10.39
CA ALA A 389 21.66 34.34 9.66
C ALA A 389 22.69 33.71 8.70
N LEU A 390 22.24 32.74 7.91
CA LEU A 390 23.11 31.94 7.05
C LEU A 390 23.72 32.79 5.94
N SER A 391 25.05 32.89 5.94
CA SER A 391 25.79 33.56 4.89
C SER A 391 27.22 33.01 4.78
N GLY A 392 27.57 32.52 3.60
CA GLY A 392 28.89 31.96 3.30
C GLY A 392 28.92 30.43 3.27
N GLU A 393 30.06 29.86 3.65
CA GLU A 393 30.36 28.44 3.49
C GLU A 393 29.85 27.60 4.67
N TYR A 394 29.15 26.51 4.35
CA TYR A 394 28.62 25.51 5.28
C TYR A 394 28.88 24.10 4.73
N VAL A 395 28.49 23.09 5.50
CA VAL A 395 28.50 21.69 5.09
C VAL A 395 27.10 21.13 5.21
N ALA A 396 26.57 20.54 4.14
CA ALA A 396 25.36 19.73 4.18
C ALA A 396 25.75 18.27 4.42
N LYS A 397 25.13 17.64 5.44
CA LYS A 397 25.32 16.23 5.76
C LYS A 397 24.01 15.48 5.55
N PHE A 398 24.01 14.52 4.64
CA PHE A 398 22.84 13.70 4.33
C PHE A 398 22.84 12.48 5.23
N TRP A 399 21.79 12.33 6.03
CA TRP A 399 21.65 11.24 7.00
C TRP A 399 20.33 10.52 6.82
N PHE A 400 20.43 9.27 6.39
CA PHE A 400 19.30 8.40 6.08
C PHE A 400 19.35 7.13 6.95
N ALA A 401 18.20 6.53 7.25
CA ALA A 401 18.12 5.22 7.88
C ALA A 401 16.83 4.50 7.48
N ASP A 402 16.98 3.24 7.09
CA ASP A 402 15.95 2.25 6.76
C ASP A 402 15.81 1.16 7.86
N ASP A 403 16.84 1.00 8.68
CA ASP A 403 16.94 0.12 9.85
C ASP A 403 17.19 0.94 11.13
N ASP A 404 17.47 0.30 12.26
CA ASP A 404 17.78 0.96 13.52
C ASP A 404 18.90 1.99 13.37
N ILE A 405 18.68 3.19 13.93
CA ILE A 405 19.57 4.34 13.78
C ILE A 405 20.99 4.06 14.30
N ASP A 406 21.14 3.11 15.22
CA ASP A 406 22.43 2.67 15.75
C ASP A 406 23.32 2.01 14.67
N ASN A 407 22.71 1.46 13.61
CA ASN A 407 23.41 0.96 12.42
C ASN A 407 23.88 2.09 11.49
N TYR A 408 23.35 3.31 11.68
CA TYR A 408 23.69 4.52 10.93
C TYR A 408 24.12 5.65 11.88
N PRO A 409 25.24 5.51 12.62
CA PRO A 409 25.63 6.45 13.68
C PRO A 409 26.07 7.83 13.18
N SER A 410 26.19 8.02 11.87
CA SER A 410 26.59 9.28 11.23
C SER A 410 26.01 9.39 9.83
N ALA A 411 25.93 10.62 9.32
CA ALA A 411 25.63 10.92 7.93
C ALA A 411 26.50 10.12 6.95
N GLN A 412 25.89 9.62 5.88
CA GLN A 412 26.54 8.76 4.88
C GLN A 412 27.35 9.56 3.87
N ILE A 413 26.92 10.78 3.55
CA ILE A 413 27.60 11.64 2.60
C ILE A 413 27.47 13.11 3.01
N GLU A 414 28.50 13.90 2.75
CA GLU A 414 28.53 15.32 3.04
C GLU A 414 29.13 16.11 1.88
N ILE A 415 28.64 17.32 1.67
CA ILE A 415 29.13 18.25 0.65
C ILE A 415 29.31 19.66 1.23
N PRO A 416 30.31 20.41 0.76
CA PRO A 416 30.36 21.84 1.03
C PRO A 416 29.23 22.55 0.29
N ILE A 417 28.64 23.56 0.92
CA ILE A 417 27.60 24.41 0.32
C ILE A 417 27.94 25.88 0.58
N SER A 418 27.68 26.74 -0.40
CA SER A 418 27.82 28.20 -0.23
C SER A 418 26.45 28.83 -0.27
N ILE A 419 25.95 29.26 0.89
CA ILE A 419 24.67 29.94 0.98
C ILE A 419 24.97 31.42 0.78
N SER A 420 24.60 31.93 -0.40
CA SER A 420 24.49 33.36 -0.61
C SER A 420 23.34 33.85 0.27
N GLY A 421 23.66 34.20 1.51
CA GLY A 421 22.67 34.77 2.42
C GLY A 421 21.93 35.88 1.69
N SER A 422 20.60 35.84 1.72
CA SER A 422 19.76 36.98 1.40
C SER A 422 19.99 38.06 2.47
N ASN A 423 21.22 38.56 2.57
CA ASN A 423 21.57 39.63 3.48
C ASN A 423 21.18 40.97 2.87
N CYS A 424 19.93 41.07 2.43
CA CYS A 424 19.25 42.32 2.49
C CYS A 424 17.86 42.21 3.08
N ALA A 425 17.77 42.40 4.40
CA ALA A 425 16.50 42.58 5.11
C ALA A 425 15.65 43.71 4.49
N LEU A 426 16.28 44.67 3.81
CA LEU A 426 15.63 45.77 3.10
C LEU A 426 16.46 46.18 1.86
N VAL A 427 16.16 45.59 0.70
CA VAL A 427 16.87 45.87 -0.58
C VAL A 427 17.06 47.37 -0.78
N GLY A 428 18.32 47.78 -0.94
CA GLY A 428 18.72 49.17 -1.04
C GLY A 428 19.22 49.83 0.26
N ASP A 429 19.14 49.17 1.41
CA ASP A 429 19.71 49.65 2.68
C ASP A 429 21.22 49.36 2.72
N SER A 430 21.98 50.09 1.90
CA SER A 430 23.42 49.92 1.79
C SER A 430 24.20 50.20 3.08
N ASN A 431 23.57 50.85 4.07
CA ASN A 431 24.24 51.24 5.32
C ASN A 431 23.83 50.37 6.54
N GLY A 432 22.77 49.56 6.40
CA GLY A 432 22.29 48.60 7.38
C GLY A 432 21.56 49.21 8.59
N ASP A 433 21.02 50.43 8.46
CA ASP A 433 20.30 51.11 9.55
C ASP A 433 18.79 50.78 9.63
N GLY A 434 18.29 50.00 8.67
CA GLY A 434 16.90 49.54 8.58
C GLY A 434 15.96 50.56 7.95
N ALA A 435 16.44 51.63 7.31
CA ALA A 435 15.59 52.66 6.70
C ALA A 435 16.11 53.17 5.34
N LEU A 436 15.35 52.93 4.27
CA LEU A 436 15.64 53.48 2.94
C LEU A 436 15.53 55.01 2.90
N ASN A 437 16.65 55.68 2.70
CA ASN A 437 16.70 57.13 2.60
C ASN A 437 17.87 57.62 1.71
N VAL A 438 18.10 58.94 1.73
CA VAL A 438 19.13 59.57 0.90
C VAL A 438 20.56 59.14 1.27
N LEU A 439 20.77 58.67 2.50
CA LEU A 439 22.07 58.18 2.97
C LEU A 439 22.48 56.91 2.22
N ASP A 440 21.55 56.03 1.91
CA ASP A 440 21.82 54.79 1.16
C ASP A 440 22.14 55.11 -0.29
N VAL A 441 21.42 56.05 -0.91
CA VAL A 441 21.70 56.54 -2.26
C VAL A 441 23.12 57.11 -2.35
N VAL A 442 23.53 57.91 -1.36
CA VAL A 442 24.87 58.50 -1.35
C VAL A 442 25.94 57.41 -1.17
N LEU A 443 25.69 56.41 -0.34
CA LEU A 443 26.61 55.31 -0.12
C LEU A 443 26.74 54.44 -1.38
N LEU A 444 25.62 54.10 -2.03
CA LEU A 444 25.61 53.35 -3.29
C LEU A 444 26.35 54.09 -4.41
N VAL A 445 26.16 55.41 -4.54
CA VAL A 445 26.93 56.21 -5.52
C VAL A 445 28.44 56.15 -5.22
N ASN A 446 28.83 56.18 -3.94
CA ASN A 446 30.25 56.06 -3.59
C ASN A 446 30.79 54.66 -3.93
N LEU A 447 30.02 53.60 -3.69
CA LEU A 447 30.40 52.23 -4.05
C LEU A 447 30.58 52.07 -5.57
N VAL A 448 29.68 52.64 -6.38
CA VAL A 448 29.77 52.66 -7.84
C VAL A 448 31.01 53.42 -8.33
N LEU A 449 31.40 54.50 -7.64
CA LEU A 449 32.54 55.34 -8.03
C LEU A 449 33.90 54.77 -7.58
N ASP A 450 33.95 54.06 -6.45
CA ASP A 450 35.20 53.53 -5.88
C ASP A 450 35.54 52.12 -6.41
N VAL A 451 34.70 51.56 -7.29
CA VAL A 451 34.82 50.19 -7.83
C VAL A 451 35.02 49.17 -6.70
N ALA A 452 34.33 49.40 -5.59
CA ALA A 452 34.33 48.50 -4.44
C ALA A 452 33.30 47.38 -4.69
N GLN A 453 33.57 46.20 -4.14
CA GLN A 453 32.49 45.23 -3.97
C GLN A 453 31.57 45.78 -2.88
N GLY A 454 30.36 46.18 -3.27
CA GLY A 454 29.28 46.43 -2.31
C GLY A 454 28.70 45.11 -1.80
N ASP A 455 27.84 45.23 -0.80
CA ASP A 455 27.10 44.08 -0.28
C ASP A 455 25.93 43.69 -1.19
N ALA A 456 25.29 42.56 -0.89
CA ALA A 456 24.08 42.11 -1.58
C ALA A 456 22.91 43.10 -1.48
N CYS A 457 22.91 43.99 -0.48
CA CYS A 457 21.91 45.06 -0.35
C CYS A 457 22.04 46.17 -1.38
N SER A 458 23.26 46.39 -1.87
CA SER A 458 23.60 47.48 -2.77
C SER A 458 23.28 47.14 -4.23
N ASP A 459 23.17 45.86 -4.57
CA ASP A 459 22.72 45.36 -5.88
C ASP A 459 21.19 45.33 -5.92
N VAL A 460 20.60 46.47 -6.27
CA VAL A 460 19.15 46.68 -6.17
C VAL A 460 18.39 45.91 -7.25
N ASN A 461 19.04 45.60 -8.39
CA ASN A 461 18.42 44.85 -9.47
C ASN A 461 18.83 43.36 -9.53
N GLY A 462 19.79 42.93 -8.71
CA GLY A 462 20.24 41.55 -8.61
C GLY A 462 21.02 41.07 -9.83
N ASP A 463 21.61 41.97 -10.62
CA ASP A 463 22.35 41.63 -11.84
C ASP A 463 23.84 41.31 -11.60
N GLY A 464 24.29 41.39 -10.34
CA GLY A 464 25.65 41.13 -9.90
C GLY A 464 26.63 42.27 -10.19
N ALA A 465 26.18 43.42 -10.71
CA ALA A 465 27.02 44.55 -11.08
C ALA A 465 26.49 45.90 -10.58
N LEU A 466 27.15 46.46 -9.56
CA LEU A 466 26.84 47.80 -9.05
C LEU A 466 27.10 48.90 -10.08
N ASN A 467 26.03 49.53 -10.55
CA ASN A 467 26.11 50.59 -11.53
C ASN A 467 25.01 51.66 -11.34
N VAL A 468 24.88 52.55 -12.31
CA VAL A 468 23.91 53.66 -12.22
C VAL A 468 22.45 53.19 -12.20
N LEU A 469 22.18 51.97 -12.68
CA LEU A 469 20.85 51.38 -12.69
C LEU A 469 20.35 51.09 -11.27
N ASP A 470 21.23 50.58 -10.39
CA ASP A 470 20.92 50.34 -8.98
C ASP A 470 20.56 51.64 -8.26
N VAL A 471 21.31 52.72 -8.55
CA VAL A 471 21.05 54.05 -7.99
C VAL A 471 19.68 54.57 -8.41
N VAL A 472 19.30 54.40 -9.67
CA VAL A 472 17.99 54.84 -10.18
C VAL A 472 16.86 54.06 -9.49
N LEU A 473 17.02 52.75 -9.34
CA LEU A 473 16.04 51.90 -8.68
C LEU A 473 15.92 52.24 -7.19
N LEU A 474 17.03 52.47 -6.50
CA LEU A 474 17.02 52.91 -5.10
C LEU A 474 16.31 54.24 -4.90
N VAL A 475 16.54 55.21 -5.79
CA VAL A 475 15.84 56.50 -5.74
C VAL A 475 14.33 56.32 -5.91
N ASN A 476 13.91 55.43 -6.82
CA ASN A 476 12.49 55.11 -7.01
C ASN A 476 11.88 54.46 -5.76
N LEU A 477 12.62 53.55 -5.10
CA LEU A 477 12.20 52.93 -3.84
C LEU A 477 12.05 53.97 -2.72
N VAL A 478 13.01 54.89 -2.57
CA VAL A 478 12.98 55.98 -1.56
C VAL A 478 11.83 56.96 -1.82
N LEU A 479 11.51 57.25 -3.07
CA LEU A 479 10.44 58.16 -3.46
C LEU A 479 9.05 57.50 -3.50
N GLY A 480 8.99 56.16 -3.44
CA GLY A 480 7.76 55.38 -3.55
C GLY A 480 7.09 55.50 -4.92
N SER A 481 7.87 55.59 -5.99
CA SER A 481 7.41 55.90 -7.36
C SER A 481 7.88 54.92 -8.43
#